data_AF-A0A2S9GAV3-F1
#
_entry.id   AF-A0A2S9GAV3-F1
#
_cell.length_a   1.000
_cell.length_b   1.000
_cell.length_c   1.000
_cell.angle_alpha   90.00
_cell.angle_beta   90.00
_cell.angle_gamma   90.00
#
_symmetry.space_group_name_H-M   'P 1'
#
loop_
_entity.id
_entity.type
_entity.pdbx_description
1 polymer ?
#
loop_
_entity_poly.entity_id
_entity_poly.type
_entity_poly.pdbx_seq_one_letter_code
_entity_poly.pdbx_strand_id
1 'polypeptide(L)'
;GAGTREHFDRAARLGVHLSMSPFQYYYWGDLLDGAIFDHDHGSRWAAFNDAVTSGACVSLHNDGSVSPPTPVVNIATTVTRRTR
;
A
#
# COMPACT_ATOMS: atom_id res chain seq x y z
N GLY A 1 1.75 3.68 -1.79
CA GLY A 1 2.08 5.10 -1.55
C GLY A 1 2.66 5.33 -0.16
N ALA A 2 3.28 6.48 0.08
CA ALA A 2 4.03 6.83 1.31
C ALA A 2 3.18 7.32 2.50
N GLY A 3 1.91 6.92 2.59
CA GLY A 3 1.06 7.28 3.73
C GLY A 3 1.61 6.75 5.05
N THR A 4 1.52 7.55 6.11
CA THR A 4 1.96 7.20 7.47
C THR A 4 0.73 6.98 8.36
N ARG A 5 0.93 6.39 9.54
CA ARG A 5 -0.12 6.24 10.55
C ARG A 5 -0.88 7.55 10.81
N GLU A 6 -0.19 8.66 11.01
CA GLU A 6 -0.80 9.97 11.26
C GLU A 6 -1.67 10.43 10.10
N HIS A 7 -1.21 10.22 8.85
CA HIS A 7 -2.00 10.52 7.65
C HIS A 7 -3.29 9.69 7.62
N PHE A 8 -3.22 8.39 7.94
CA PHE A 8 -4.37 7.50 7.92
C PHE A 8 -5.37 7.76 9.05
N ASP A 9 -4.89 8.09 10.26
CA ASP A 9 -5.77 8.49 11.37
C ASP A 9 -6.51 9.79 11.04
N ARG A 10 -5.85 10.74 10.40
CA ARG A 10 -6.49 11.96 9.91
C ARG A 10 -7.52 11.66 8.82
N ALA A 11 -7.20 10.77 7.89
CA ALA A 11 -8.13 10.35 6.84
C ALA A 11 -9.41 9.74 7.44
N ALA A 12 -9.27 8.88 8.45
CA ALA A 12 -10.41 8.30 9.17
C ALA A 12 -11.28 9.38 9.83
N ARG A 13 -10.68 10.33 10.56
CA ARG A 13 -11.41 11.45 11.19
C ARG A 13 -12.16 12.34 10.19
N LEU A 14 -11.65 12.44 8.97
CA LEU A 14 -12.25 13.24 7.91
C LEU A 14 -13.24 12.46 7.04
N GLY A 15 -13.42 11.16 7.27
CA GLY A 15 -14.29 10.31 6.46
C GLY A 15 -13.74 10.02 5.05
N VAL A 16 -12.43 10.13 4.85
CA VAL A 16 -11.78 9.86 3.56
C VAL A 16 -11.69 8.36 3.32
N HIS A 17 -12.03 7.93 2.11
CA HIS A 17 -11.86 6.54 1.68
C HIS A 17 -10.46 6.34 1.10
N LEU A 18 -9.78 5.29 1.57
CA LEU A 18 -8.41 4.97 1.18
C LEU A 18 -8.41 3.88 0.10
N SER A 19 -8.23 4.29 -1.16
CA SER A 19 -7.99 3.36 -2.27
C SER A 19 -6.50 3.04 -2.36
N MET A 20 -6.13 1.81 -2.04
CA MET A 20 -4.75 1.36 -1.88
C MET A 20 -4.31 0.46 -3.04
N SER A 21 -3.03 0.52 -3.42
CA SER A 21 -2.46 -0.16 -4.59
C SER A 21 -1.39 -1.22 -4.24
N PRO A 22 -1.77 -2.45 -3.85
CA PRO A 22 -0.83 -3.53 -3.50
C PRO A 22 0.18 -3.87 -4.59
N PHE A 23 -0.22 -3.77 -5.86
CA PHE A 23 0.63 -4.08 -7.00
C PHE A 23 1.93 -3.25 -7.02
N GLN A 24 1.93 -2.04 -6.46
CA GLN A 24 3.15 -1.21 -6.40
C GLN A 24 4.25 -1.92 -5.62
N TYR A 25 3.90 -2.55 -4.50
CA TYR A 25 4.88 -3.27 -3.70
C TYR A 25 5.23 -4.62 -4.34
N TYR A 26 4.25 -5.33 -4.91
CA TYR A 26 4.51 -6.60 -5.58
C TYR A 26 5.52 -6.48 -6.74
N TYR A 27 5.36 -5.48 -7.60
CA TYR A 27 6.22 -5.30 -8.79
C TYR A 27 7.44 -4.42 -8.55
N TRP A 28 7.36 -3.47 -7.62
CA TRP A 28 8.40 -2.46 -7.44
C TRP A 28 8.92 -2.36 -6.01
N GLY A 29 8.58 -3.30 -5.11
CA GLY A 29 9.02 -3.24 -3.71
C GLY A 29 10.54 -3.11 -3.57
N ASP A 30 11.32 -3.91 -4.31
CA ASP A 30 12.79 -3.85 -4.28
C ASP A 30 13.35 -2.56 -4.90
N LEU A 31 12.63 -1.96 -5.84
CA LEU A 31 12.97 -0.66 -6.41
C LEU A 31 12.64 0.49 -5.43
N LEU A 32 11.52 0.37 -4.71
CA LEU A 32 11.06 1.37 -3.75
C LEU A 32 11.85 1.32 -2.44
N ASP A 33 12.30 0.14 -2.02
CA ASP A 33 13.03 -0.12 -0.79
C ASP A 33 14.52 -0.34 -1.03
N GLY A 34 15.30 0.75 -0.92
CA GLY A 34 16.76 0.72 -1.01
C GLY A 34 17.35 1.22 -2.33
N ALA A 35 16.54 1.40 -3.38
CA ALA A 35 17.02 1.99 -4.65
C ALA A 35 16.50 3.42 -4.89
N ILE A 36 15.18 3.64 -4.84
CA ILE A 36 14.58 4.98 -4.99
C ILE A 36 14.52 5.72 -3.65
N PHE A 37 14.16 5.01 -2.58
CA PHE A 37 14.08 5.56 -1.23
C PHE A 37 14.98 4.78 -0.28
N ASP A 38 15.52 5.47 0.72
CA ASP A 38 16.22 4.82 1.84
C ASP A 38 15.30 3.81 2.53
N HIS A 39 15.91 2.77 3.10
CA HIS A 39 15.17 1.66 3.70
C HIS A 39 14.14 2.10 4.75
N ASP A 40 14.46 3.12 5.55
CA ASP A 40 13.56 3.70 6.56
C ASP A 40 12.22 4.21 5.98
N HIS A 41 12.22 4.58 4.69
CA HIS A 41 11.04 5.06 3.98
C HIS A 41 10.45 3.99 3.05
N GLY A 42 11.30 3.32 2.27
CA GLY A 42 10.90 2.35 1.26
C GLY A 42 10.26 1.10 1.85
N SER A 43 10.82 0.57 2.95
CA SER A 43 10.26 -0.58 3.68
C SER A 43 8.82 -0.37 4.15
N ARG A 44 8.42 0.90 4.34
CA ARG A 44 7.09 1.32 4.80
C ARG A 44 6.14 1.64 3.65
N TRP A 45 6.58 1.55 2.39
CA TRP A 45 5.75 1.88 1.25
C TRP A 45 4.45 1.08 1.27
N ALA A 46 3.32 1.79 1.11
CA ALA A 46 1.99 1.25 1.23
C ALA A 46 1.80 0.49 2.55
N ALA A 47 1.82 1.22 3.68
CA ALA A 47 1.58 0.68 5.02
C ALA A 47 0.10 0.24 5.19
N PHE A 48 -0.27 -0.90 4.59
CA PHE A 48 -1.64 -1.42 4.55
C PHE A 48 -2.22 -1.65 5.94
N ASN A 49 -1.42 -2.17 6.87
CA ASN A 49 -1.87 -2.42 8.24
C ASN A 49 -2.24 -1.11 8.95
N ASP A 50 -1.45 -0.05 8.79
CA ASP A 50 -1.76 1.26 9.38
C ASP A 50 -3.05 1.84 8.78
N ALA A 51 -3.25 1.68 7.47
CA ALA A 51 -4.48 2.14 6.79
C ALA A 51 -5.73 1.38 7.27
N VAL A 52 -5.65 0.06 7.46
CA VAL A 52 -6.78 -0.76 7.94
C VAL A 52 -7.06 -0.49 9.42
N THR A 53 -6.02 -0.38 10.24
CA THR A 53 -6.16 -0.19 11.70
C THR A 53 -6.41 1.27 12.11
N SER A 54 -6.44 2.22 11.18
CA SER A 54 -6.87 3.60 11.46
C SER A 54 -8.39 3.74 11.59
N GLY A 55 -9.15 2.73 11.14
CA GLY A 55 -10.62 2.78 11.06
C GLY A 55 -11.18 3.49 9.82
N ALA A 56 -10.32 3.86 8.86
CA ALA A 56 -10.77 4.39 7.58
C ALA A 56 -11.45 3.29 6.72
N CYS A 57 -12.32 3.70 5.80
CA CYS A 57 -12.84 2.79 4.78
C CYS A 57 -11.76 2.52 3.73
N VAL A 58 -11.28 1.27 3.65
CA VAL A 58 -10.18 0.86 2.76
C VAL A 58 -10.70 0.02 1.60
N SER A 59 -10.24 0.33 0.39
CA SER A 59 -10.40 -0.51 -0.80
C SER A 59 -9.05 -0.80 -1.43
N LEU A 60 -8.97 -1.86 -2.24
CA LEU A 60 -7.77 -2.23 -2.99
C LEU A 60 -8.03 -2.09 -4.50
N HIS A 61 -7.03 -1.66 -5.26
CA HIS A 61 -7.10 -1.59 -6.72
C HIS A 61 -5.80 -2.06 -7.40
N ASN A 62 -5.91 -2.41 -8.68
CA ASN A 62 -4.78 -2.79 -9.53
C ASN A 62 -4.39 -1.71 -10.55
N ASP A 63 -5.14 -0.61 -10.64
CA ASP A 63 -4.91 0.46 -11.61
C ASP A 63 -4.83 -0.08 -13.05
N GLY A 64 -6.00 -0.32 -13.66
CA GLY A 64 -6.22 -1.34 -14.70
C GLY A 64 -5.25 -1.42 -15.89
N SER A 65 -4.64 -0.31 -16.31
CA SER A 65 -3.64 -0.28 -17.39
C SER A 65 -2.20 -0.49 -16.91
N VAL A 66 -1.95 -0.41 -15.60
CA VAL A 66 -0.63 -0.45 -14.96
C VAL A 66 -0.29 -1.84 -14.48
N SER A 67 -1.25 -2.57 -13.89
CA SER A 67 -1.01 -3.94 -13.42
C SER A 67 -2.18 -4.90 -13.67
N PRO A 68 -1.92 -6.21 -13.84
CA PRO A 68 -2.96 -7.21 -14.07
C PRO A 68 -4.01 -7.25 -12.94
N PRO A 69 -5.29 -7.51 -13.25
CA PRO A 69 -6.36 -7.62 -12.25
C PRO A 69 -6.27 -8.96 -11.51
N THR A 70 -5.25 -9.11 -10.65
CA THR A 70 -4.95 -10.32 -9.87
C THR A 70 -5.28 -10.12 -8.39
N PRO A 71 -6.58 -10.06 -7.99
CA PRO A 71 -6.99 -9.66 -6.65
C PRO A 71 -6.43 -10.57 -5.54
N VAL A 72 -6.30 -11.88 -5.80
CA VAL A 72 -5.71 -12.82 -4.83
C VAL A 72 -4.23 -12.51 -4.58
N VAL A 73 -3.47 -12.16 -5.62
CA VAL A 73 -2.06 -11.75 -5.50
C VAL A 73 -1.95 -10.42 -4.76
N ASN A 74 -2.86 -9.48 -5.02
CA ASN A 74 -2.92 -8.23 -4.29
C ASN A 74 -3.16 -8.45 -2.79
N ILE A 75 -4.13 -9.30 -2.42
CA ILE A 75 -4.38 -9.67 -1.02
C ILE A 75 -3.18 -10.39 -0.40
N ALA A 76 -2.57 -11.33 -1.12
CA ALA A 76 -1.37 -12.01 -0.62
C ALA A 76 -0.22 -11.01 -0.39
N THR A 77 -0.06 -10.03 -1.27
CA THR A 77 0.96 -8.97 -1.14
C THR A 77 0.70 -8.07 0.06
N THR A 78 -0.55 -7.68 0.34
CA THR A 78 -0.84 -6.83 1.51
C THR A 78 -0.49 -7.51 2.83
N VAL A 79 -0.63 -8.84 2.90
CA VAL A 79 -0.33 -9.64 4.10
C VAL A 79 1.16 -9.99 4.20
N THR A 80 1.76 -10.44 3.10
CA THR A 80 3.10 -11.03 3.12
C THR A 80 4.21 -10.06 2.76
N ARG A 81 3.88 -8.94 2.10
CA ARG A 81 4.84 -7.96 1.56
C ARG A 81 5.98 -8.65 0.78
N ARG A 82 5.61 -9.54 -0.15
CA ARG A 82 6.57 -10.19 -1.06
C ARG A 82 6.59 -9.48 -2.41
N THR A 83 7.80 -9.33 -2.96
CA THR A 83 8.04 -8.85 -4.32
C THR A 83 8.10 -10.02 -5.31
N ARG A 84 8.01 -9.72 -6.61
CA ARG A 84 8.09 -10.70 -7.70
C ARG A 84 9.53 -11.05 -8.09
#